data_AF-A0A6J4T7Z1-F1
#
_entry.id   AF-A0A6J4T7Z1-F1
#
_cell.length_a   1.000
_cell.length_b   1.000
_cell.length_c   1.000
_cell.angle_alpha   90.00
_cell.angle_beta   90.00
_cell.angle_gamma   90.00
#
_symmetry.space_group_name_H-M   'P 1'
#
loop_
_entity.id
_entity.type
_entity.pdbx_description
1 polymer ?
#
loop_
_entity_poly.entity_id
_entity_poly.type
_entity_poly.pdbx_seq_one_letter_code
_entity_poly.pdbx_strand_id
1 'polypeptide(L)'
;MRHHTRLALAALLSAVALTVAACGGTGGGAGDKDHGATGRDGAGENGDESGMRGTERSGVDHGSGGMASGMLMENGRYSDERFIDAMVPHHRGAVEMAEVALENAEHDEIKLLAEDIVSTQKAEIEELKGIKQEEFGTSRVPMDMDSGEMGNMGMMEDPEALADKQPFDRAFIGAMIPHHRSAIQMANVALEESDDPRIEELAGEIVEAQEREISQMQTWRENWYPEG
;
A
#
# COMPACT_ATOMS: atom_id res chain seq x y z
N MET A 1 18.84 36.55 -23.86
CA MET A 1 18.72 35.38 -24.74
C MET A 1 19.81 34.39 -24.34
N ARG A 2 19.46 33.36 -23.58
CA ARG A 2 20.38 32.29 -23.16
C ARG A 2 19.94 31.02 -23.88
N HIS A 3 20.81 30.48 -24.73
CA HIS A 3 20.54 29.26 -25.49
C HIS A 3 20.79 28.06 -24.57
N HIS A 4 19.73 27.34 -24.23
CA HIS A 4 19.84 26.03 -23.59
C HIS A 4 19.96 24.97 -24.68
N THR A 5 21.15 24.40 -24.84
CA THR A 5 21.40 23.22 -25.66
C THR A 5 20.78 22.02 -24.96
N ARG A 6 19.71 21.45 -25.54
CA ARG A 6 19.10 20.20 -25.08
C ARG A 6 19.98 19.03 -25.57
N LEU A 7 20.66 18.33 -24.66
CA LEU A 7 21.21 17.01 -24.94
C LEU A 7 20.07 15.99 -24.86
N ALA A 8 19.74 15.36 -25.98
CA ALA A 8 18.86 14.20 -26.01
C ALA A 8 19.69 12.96 -25.61
N LEU A 9 19.36 12.36 -24.48
CA LEU A 9 19.91 11.07 -24.05
C LEU A 9 19.06 9.97 -24.70
N ALA A 10 19.65 9.20 -25.62
CA ALA A 10 18.97 8.06 -26.23
C ALA A 10 19.02 6.87 -25.25
N ALA A 11 17.87 6.51 -24.70
CA ALA A 11 17.71 5.28 -23.92
C ALA A 11 17.74 4.05 -24.83
N LEU A 12 18.67 3.13 -24.57
CA LEU A 12 18.76 1.83 -25.24
C LEU A 12 17.86 0.82 -24.52
N LEU A 13 16.63 0.66 -25.01
CA LEU A 13 15.72 -0.41 -24.58
C LEU A 13 16.20 -1.76 -25.16
N SER A 14 16.72 -2.64 -24.30
CA SER A 14 16.95 -4.05 -24.64
C SER A 14 15.77 -4.87 -24.15
N ALA A 15 14.81 -5.13 -25.03
CA ALA A 15 13.70 -6.05 -24.76
C ALA A 15 14.18 -7.51 -24.89
N VAL A 16 14.20 -8.24 -23.76
CA VAL A 16 14.33 -9.70 -23.77
C VAL A 16 12.92 -10.28 -23.73
N ALA A 17 12.44 -10.76 -24.87
CA ALA A 17 11.17 -11.48 -24.97
C ALA A 17 11.36 -12.93 -24.54
N LEU A 18 10.77 -13.31 -23.40
CA LEU A 18 10.69 -14.71 -22.97
C LEU A 18 9.33 -15.29 -23.38
N THR A 19 9.31 -16.13 -24.42
CA THR A 19 8.11 -16.84 -24.87
C THR A 19 7.92 -18.11 -24.03
N VAL A 20 6.87 -18.16 -23.19
CA VAL A 20 6.38 -19.42 -22.62
C VAL A 20 5.25 -19.95 -23.51
N ALA A 21 5.49 -21.12 -24.08
CA ALA A 21 4.53 -21.85 -24.90
C ALA A 21 3.43 -22.46 -24.01
N ALA A 22 2.17 -22.11 -24.30
CA ALA A 22 0.99 -22.76 -23.75
C ALA A 22 0.70 -24.06 -24.52
N CYS A 23 0.68 -25.20 -23.82
CA CYS A 23 0.07 -26.43 -24.31
C CYS A 23 -1.32 -26.59 -23.68
N GLY A 24 -2.35 -26.54 -24.52
CA GLY A 24 -3.73 -26.84 -24.15
C GLY A 24 -4.01 -28.34 -24.03
N GLY A 25 -5.00 -28.68 -23.20
CA GLY A 25 -5.59 -30.01 -23.09
C GLY A 25 -7.08 -29.89 -22.78
N THR A 26 -7.91 -30.28 -23.74
CA THR A 26 -9.37 -30.25 -23.74
C THR A 26 -9.99 -31.51 -23.14
N GLY A 27 -11.09 -31.35 -22.40
CA GLY A 27 -12.10 -32.39 -22.10
C GLY A 27 -13.05 -31.83 -21.04
N GLY A 28 -14.37 -31.72 -21.18
CA GLY A 28 -15.33 -32.48 -21.97
C GLY A 28 -16.23 -33.26 -21.00
N GLY A 29 -17.41 -32.72 -20.65
CA GLY A 29 -18.36 -33.43 -19.81
C GLY A 29 -19.55 -32.60 -19.33
N ALA A 30 -20.61 -32.56 -20.14
CA ALA A 30 -21.94 -32.10 -19.73
C ALA A 30 -22.64 -33.20 -18.92
N GLY A 31 -23.38 -32.81 -17.88
CA GLY A 31 -24.22 -33.69 -17.07
C GLY A 31 -25.28 -32.88 -16.35
N ASP A 32 -26.40 -32.66 -17.02
CA ASP A 32 -27.67 -32.21 -16.45
C ASP A 32 -28.30 -33.34 -15.62
N LYS A 33 -28.89 -33.00 -14.45
CA LYS A 33 -30.18 -33.55 -13.99
C LYS A 33 -30.67 -32.87 -12.71
N ASP A 34 -31.87 -32.34 -12.89
CA ASP A 34 -32.90 -31.90 -11.94
C ASP A 34 -33.30 -32.96 -10.88
N HIS A 35 -33.73 -32.49 -9.70
CA HIS A 35 -35.01 -32.82 -9.03
C HIS A 35 -35.00 -32.55 -7.51
N GLY A 36 -35.96 -31.71 -7.04
CA GLY A 36 -36.88 -32.15 -5.97
C GLY A 36 -36.79 -31.52 -4.56
N ALA A 37 -37.51 -30.42 -4.37
CA ALA A 37 -38.64 -30.27 -3.42
C ALA A 37 -38.50 -30.37 -1.87
N THR A 38 -38.92 -29.27 -1.22
CA THR A 38 -39.91 -29.11 -0.11
C THR A 38 -39.55 -29.19 1.39
N GLY A 39 -40.14 -28.24 2.16
CA GLY A 39 -40.45 -28.31 3.61
C GLY A 39 -39.62 -27.34 4.48
N ARG A 40 -40.02 -26.11 4.87
CA ARG A 40 -41.15 -25.56 5.67
C ARG A 40 -40.88 -25.52 7.19
N ASP A 41 -41.21 -24.35 7.76
CA ASP A 41 -41.58 -23.99 9.15
C ASP A 41 -40.51 -23.39 10.09
N GLY A 42 -40.83 -22.19 10.62
CA GLY A 42 -40.07 -21.51 11.68
C GLY A 42 -40.49 -20.04 11.87
N ALA A 43 -41.71 -19.81 12.35
CA ALA A 43 -42.24 -18.50 12.73
C ALA A 43 -41.63 -17.99 14.05
N GLY A 44 -41.53 -16.67 14.19
CA GLY A 44 -41.18 -15.98 15.43
C GLY A 44 -41.23 -14.46 15.26
N GLU A 45 -42.42 -13.89 15.34
CA GLU A 45 -42.66 -12.46 15.53
C GLU A 45 -42.25 -12.04 16.95
N ASN A 46 -41.75 -10.81 17.10
CA ASN A 46 -42.29 -9.80 18.01
C ASN A 46 -41.60 -8.46 17.73
N GLY A 47 -42.38 -7.50 17.24
CA GLY A 47 -42.00 -6.11 17.15
C GLY A 47 -42.21 -5.39 18.48
N ASP A 48 -41.38 -4.38 18.72
CA ASP A 48 -41.70 -3.28 19.63
C ASP A 48 -41.07 -2.01 19.06
N GLU A 49 -41.86 -1.25 18.30
CA GLU A 49 -41.51 0.09 17.85
C GLU A 49 -41.94 1.09 18.92
N SER A 50 -40.96 1.65 19.64
CA SER A 50 -41.13 2.93 20.33
C SER A 50 -40.05 3.88 19.83
N GLY A 51 -40.52 4.98 19.24
CA GLY A 51 -39.71 5.82 18.36
C GLY A 51 -38.66 6.67 19.07
N MET A 52 -37.67 7.08 18.28
CA MET A 52 -36.93 8.32 18.48
C MET A 52 -36.56 8.88 17.10
N ARG A 53 -37.28 9.96 16.77
CA ARG A 53 -37.01 10.90 15.69
C ARG A 53 -35.63 11.51 15.95
N GLY A 54 -34.63 11.15 15.16
CA GLY A 54 -33.28 11.67 15.23
C GLY A 54 -32.79 12.06 13.84
N THR A 55 -32.55 13.36 13.68
CA THR A 55 -32.15 14.04 12.46
C THR A 55 -31.00 13.38 11.71
N GLU A 56 -31.13 13.39 10.38
CA GLU A 56 -30.09 13.10 9.40
C GLU A 56 -28.72 13.67 9.81
N ARG A 57 -27.75 12.79 10.01
CA ARG A 57 -26.36 13.06 9.70
C ARG A 57 -25.86 11.88 8.91
N SER A 58 -25.54 12.14 7.64
CA SER A 58 -24.80 11.25 6.77
C SER A 58 -23.65 10.66 7.57
N GLY A 59 -23.75 9.37 7.88
CA GLY A 59 -22.63 8.58 8.34
C GLY A 59 -21.68 8.50 7.16
N VAL A 60 -20.73 9.43 7.10
CA VAL A 60 -19.58 9.28 6.23
C VAL A 60 -18.82 8.11 6.84
N ASP A 61 -18.85 6.98 6.13
CA ASP A 61 -18.00 5.83 6.37
C ASP A 61 -16.55 6.30 6.31
N HIS A 62 -15.98 6.67 7.46
CA HIS A 62 -14.56 6.96 7.56
C HIS A 62 -13.84 5.62 7.80
N GLY A 63 -13.91 4.75 6.80
CA GLY A 63 -12.91 3.70 6.65
C GLY A 63 -11.53 4.35 6.51
N SER A 64 -10.46 3.57 6.67
CA SER A 64 -9.05 3.98 6.54
C SER A 64 -8.77 4.96 5.38
N GLY A 65 -9.52 4.88 4.27
CA GLY A 65 -9.40 5.81 3.13
C GLY A 65 -9.70 7.28 3.46
N GLY A 66 -10.52 7.54 4.48
CA GLY A 66 -10.81 8.89 4.96
C GLY A 66 -9.61 9.57 5.64
N MET A 67 -8.67 8.80 6.21
CA MET A 67 -7.44 9.36 6.79
C MET A 67 -6.42 9.70 5.69
N ALA A 68 -6.20 8.78 4.73
CA ALA A 68 -5.31 9.03 3.59
C ALA A 68 -5.79 10.26 2.80
N SER A 69 -7.07 10.29 2.42
CA SER A 69 -7.67 11.46 1.77
C SER A 69 -7.55 12.73 2.63
N GLY A 70 -7.79 12.64 3.94
CA GLY A 70 -7.66 13.78 4.85
C GLY A 70 -6.25 14.38 4.96
N MET A 71 -5.18 13.59 4.71
CA MET A 71 -3.80 14.10 4.70
C MET A 71 -3.45 14.81 3.38
N LEU A 72 -4.00 14.30 2.27
CA LEU A 72 -3.69 14.75 0.92
C LEU A 72 -4.59 15.90 0.44
N MET A 73 -5.79 15.98 1.00
CA MET A 73 -6.78 16.99 0.65
C MET A 73 -6.72 18.18 1.61
N GLU A 74 -6.64 19.40 1.07
CA GLU A 74 -6.77 20.64 1.83
C GLU A 74 -7.93 21.49 1.28
N ASN A 75 -8.90 21.80 2.14
CA ASN A 75 -10.11 22.52 1.75
C ASN A 75 -10.85 21.86 0.55
N GLY A 76 -10.82 20.52 0.48
CA GLY A 76 -11.45 19.73 -0.58
C GLY A 76 -10.67 19.71 -1.89
N ARG A 77 -9.38 20.07 -1.88
CA ARG A 77 -8.50 20.04 -3.06
C ARG A 77 -7.26 19.21 -2.79
N TYR A 78 -6.92 18.34 -3.73
CA TYR A 78 -5.69 17.57 -3.74
C TYR A 78 -4.45 18.48 -3.95
N SER A 79 -3.30 18.00 -3.49
CA SER A 79 -1.99 18.64 -3.68
C SER A 79 -0.88 17.58 -3.77
N ASP A 80 -0.14 17.59 -4.88
CA ASP A 80 1.07 16.76 -5.02
C ASP A 80 2.12 17.07 -3.96
N GLU A 81 2.21 18.33 -3.51
CA GLU A 81 3.11 18.71 -2.42
C GLU A 81 2.76 17.95 -1.13
N ARG A 82 1.47 17.82 -0.81
CA ARG A 82 0.99 17.07 0.36
C ARG A 82 1.17 15.56 0.20
N PHE A 83 0.99 15.03 -1.02
CA PHE A 83 1.31 13.64 -1.32
C PHE A 83 2.78 13.34 -1.07
N ILE A 84 3.69 14.17 -1.58
CA ILE A 84 5.12 14.02 -1.34
C ILE A 84 5.43 14.16 0.16
N ASP A 85 4.83 15.13 0.84
CA ASP A 85 5.05 15.38 2.27
C ASP A 85 4.55 14.26 3.18
N ALA A 86 3.58 13.47 2.72
CA ALA A 86 3.08 12.29 3.43
C ALA A 86 3.84 11.02 3.03
N MET A 87 4.09 10.80 1.73
CA MET A 87 4.64 9.54 1.24
C MET A 87 6.13 9.39 1.55
N VAL A 88 6.92 10.47 1.51
CA VAL A 88 8.36 10.41 1.84
C VAL A 88 8.61 9.89 3.26
N PRO A 89 8.03 10.47 4.33
CA PRO A 89 8.21 9.91 5.67
C PRO A 89 7.60 8.52 5.82
N HIS A 90 6.47 8.25 5.16
CA HIS A 90 5.87 6.91 5.18
C HIS A 90 6.83 5.85 4.59
N HIS A 91 7.48 6.13 3.47
CA HIS A 91 8.48 5.23 2.89
C HIS A 91 9.73 5.07 3.76
N ARG A 92 10.19 6.14 4.41
CA ARG A 92 11.29 6.04 5.39
C ARG A 92 10.96 5.02 6.48
N GLY A 93 9.71 5.00 6.94
CA GLY A 93 9.27 4.02 7.94
C GLY A 93 9.35 2.57 7.48
N ALA A 94 8.92 2.28 6.26
CA ALA A 94 9.06 0.93 5.69
C ALA A 94 10.53 0.54 5.49
N VAL A 95 11.38 1.47 5.06
CA VAL A 95 12.84 1.25 4.95
C VAL A 95 13.45 0.88 6.30
N GLU A 96 13.10 1.60 7.38
CA GLU A 96 13.62 1.29 8.71
C GLU A 96 13.18 -0.09 9.22
N MET A 97 11.89 -0.44 9.05
CA MET A 97 11.41 -1.78 9.39
C MET A 97 12.09 -2.88 8.55
N ALA A 98 12.34 -2.63 7.27
CA ALA A 98 13.03 -3.56 6.40
C ALA A 98 14.51 -3.71 6.78
N GLU A 99 15.20 -2.63 7.16
CA GLU A 99 16.57 -2.71 7.68
C GLU A 99 16.65 -3.54 8.97
N VAL A 100 15.65 -3.44 9.85
CA VAL A 100 15.54 -4.33 11.03
C VAL A 100 15.34 -5.79 10.60
N ALA A 101 14.55 -6.05 9.56
CA ALA A 101 14.32 -7.40 9.04
C ALA A 101 15.57 -8.05 8.44
N LEU A 102 16.46 -7.28 7.81
CA LEU A 102 17.73 -7.83 7.27
C LEU A 102 18.59 -8.49 8.36
N GLU A 103 18.53 -7.98 9.59
CA GLU A 103 19.30 -8.49 10.73
C GLU A 103 18.56 -9.59 11.51
N ASN A 104 17.22 -9.59 11.51
CA ASN A 104 16.42 -10.40 12.44
C ASN A 104 15.55 -11.48 11.77
N ALA A 105 15.37 -11.44 10.45
CA ALA A 105 14.47 -12.34 9.75
C ALA A 105 14.83 -13.82 9.92
N GLU A 106 13.80 -14.62 10.18
CA GLU A 106 13.87 -16.06 10.41
C GLU A 106 13.87 -16.85 9.09
N HIS A 107 13.15 -16.34 8.08
CA HIS A 107 13.05 -16.91 6.73
C HIS A 107 13.78 -16.04 5.70
N ASP A 108 14.45 -16.68 4.74
CA ASP A 108 15.18 -16.00 3.67
C ASP A 108 14.25 -15.19 2.76
N GLU A 109 12.99 -15.60 2.62
CA GLU A 109 11.95 -14.88 1.90
C GLU A 109 11.69 -13.48 2.47
N ILE A 110 11.73 -13.31 3.81
CA ILE A 110 11.58 -11.99 4.44
C ILE A 110 12.81 -11.13 4.21
N LYS A 111 14.02 -11.71 4.20
CA LYS A 111 15.25 -10.96 3.87
C LYS A 111 15.22 -10.43 2.45
N LEU A 112 14.82 -11.27 1.49
CA LEU A 112 14.71 -10.87 0.08
C LEU A 112 13.66 -9.79 -0.12
N LEU A 113 12.50 -9.89 0.55
CA LEU A 113 11.51 -8.82 0.53
C LEU A 113 12.06 -7.52 1.13
N ALA A 114 12.78 -7.61 2.25
CA ALA A 114 13.36 -6.45 2.90
C ALA A 114 14.43 -5.76 2.03
N GLU A 115 15.26 -6.52 1.32
CA GLU A 115 16.22 -5.97 0.34
C GLU A 115 15.50 -5.18 -0.77
N ASP A 116 14.39 -5.73 -1.29
CA ASP A 116 13.60 -5.09 -2.35
C ASP A 116 12.94 -3.80 -1.85
N ILE A 117 12.30 -3.83 -0.68
CA ILE A 117 11.71 -2.65 -0.03
C ILE A 117 12.75 -1.55 0.17
N VAL A 118 13.92 -1.88 0.73
CA VAL A 118 14.99 -0.89 0.96
C VAL A 118 15.45 -0.27 -0.35
N SER A 119 15.64 -1.08 -1.39
CA SER A 119 16.10 -0.61 -2.70
C SER A 119 15.06 0.30 -3.36
N THR A 120 13.84 -0.19 -3.50
CA THR A 120 12.77 0.47 -4.24
C THR A 120 12.32 1.73 -3.52
N GLN A 121 12.00 1.67 -2.23
CA GLN A 121 11.46 2.82 -1.51
C GLN A 121 12.51 3.93 -1.30
N LYS A 122 13.81 3.62 -1.24
CA LYS A 122 14.86 4.64 -1.28
C LYS A 122 14.91 5.37 -2.62
N ALA A 123 14.70 4.67 -3.74
CA ALA A 123 14.66 5.28 -5.06
C ALA A 123 13.44 6.21 -5.19
N GLU A 124 12.26 5.73 -4.78
CA GLU A 124 11.00 6.48 -4.81
C GLU A 124 11.08 7.76 -3.93
N ILE A 125 11.71 7.69 -2.75
CA ILE A 125 11.96 8.86 -1.90
C ILE A 125 12.77 9.94 -2.64
N GLU A 126 13.82 9.55 -3.35
CA GLU A 126 14.68 10.51 -4.07
C GLU A 126 13.97 11.08 -5.30
N GLU A 127 13.14 10.29 -5.97
CA GLU A 127 12.28 10.77 -7.06
C GLU A 127 11.25 11.79 -6.57
N LEU A 128 10.49 11.47 -5.51
CA LEU A 128 9.51 12.38 -4.90
C LEU A 128 10.15 13.71 -4.49
N LYS A 129 11.33 13.67 -3.87
CA LYS A 129 12.09 14.88 -3.51
C LYS A 129 12.58 15.65 -4.74
N GLY A 130 12.95 14.95 -5.81
CA GLY A 130 13.32 15.53 -7.09
C GLY A 130 12.15 16.32 -7.68
N ILE A 131 10.99 15.68 -7.81
CA ILE A 131 9.74 16.33 -8.24
C ILE A 131 9.44 17.53 -7.33
N LYS A 132 9.55 17.35 -6.01
CA LYS A 132 9.28 18.44 -5.07
C LYS A 132 10.17 19.67 -5.28
N GLN A 133 11.46 19.41 -5.50
CA GLN A 133 12.45 20.45 -5.74
C GLN A 133 12.17 21.21 -7.03
N GLU A 134 11.74 20.51 -8.08
CA GLU A 134 11.44 21.10 -9.39
C GLU A 134 10.14 21.91 -9.38
N GLU A 135 9.07 21.37 -8.81
CA GLU A 135 7.73 21.98 -8.85
C GLU A 135 7.49 23.01 -7.74
N PHE A 136 8.01 22.76 -6.53
CA PHE A 136 7.75 23.60 -5.34
C PHE A 136 8.98 24.36 -4.85
N GLY A 137 10.12 24.20 -5.52
CA GLY A 137 11.36 24.92 -5.20
C GLY A 137 12.08 24.44 -3.95
N THR A 138 11.68 23.30 -3.37
CA THR A 138 12.30 22.69 -2.19
C THR A 138 12.18 21.17 -2.19
N SER A 139 13.25 20.46 -1.84
CA SER A 139 13.22 19.02 -1.54
C SER A 139 12.90 18.71 -0.07
N ARG A 140 12.78 19.74 0.77
CA ARG A 140 12.52 19.57 2.21
C ARG A 140 11.07 19.15 2.43
N VAL A 141 10.88 18.04 3.13
CA VAL A 141 9.57 17.63 3.65
C VAL A 141 9.39 18.15 5.08
N PRO A 142 8.21 18.68 5.47
CA PRO A 142 7.98 19.27 6.79
C PRO A 142 8.18 18.30 7.95
N MET A 143 8.00 17.00 7.70
CA MET A 143 8.14 15.93 8.69
C MET A 143 9.50 15.24 8.56
N ASP A 144 10.55 15.90 9.04
CA ASP A 144 11.67 15.18 9.65
C ASP A 144 11.32 14.87 11.12
N MET A 145 10.13 14.28 11.35
CA MET A 145 9.82 13.72 12.67
C MET A 145 10.57 12.41 12.79
N ASP A 146 11.27 12.25 13.91
CA ASP A 146 11.95 11.02 14.28
C ASP A 146 10.94 9.86 14.33
N SER A 147 11.39 8.65 13.99
CA SER A 147 10.51 7.47 13.89
C SER A 147 9.82 7.14 15.22
N GLY A 148 10.44 7.47 16.36
CA GLY A 148 9.82 7.36 17.68
C GLY A 148 8.62 8.30 17.89
N GLU A 149 8.60 9.47 17.26
CA GLU A 149 7.48 10.42 17.33
C GLU A 149 6.31 9.98 16.46
N MET A 150 6.59 9.37 15.29
CA MET A 150 5.57 8.73 14.43
C MET A 150 4.99 7.45 15.05
N GLY A 151 5.84 6.66 15.73
CA GLY A 151 5.43 5.49 16.48
C GLY A 151 4.48 5.83 17.64
N ASN A 152 4.75 6.92 18.37
CA ASN A 152 3.86 7.40 19.44
C ASN A 152 2.50 7.90 18.94
N MET A 153 2.40 8.30 17.67
CA MET A 153 1.12 8.63 17.04
C MET A 153 0.38 7.40 16.49
N GLY A 154 0.96 6.20 16.63
CA GLY A 154 0.40 4.94 16.13
C GLY A 154 0.37 4.84 14.61
N MET A 155 1.13 5.70 13.92
CA MET A 155 1.19 5.74 12.46
C MET A 155 2.23 4.78 11.89
N MET A 156 3.17 4.32 12.73
CA MET A 156 4.28 3.44 12.36
C MET A 156 4.57 2.47 13.52
N GLU A 157 4.96 1.24 13.23
CA GLU A 157 5.52 0.35 14.26
C GLU A 157 6.93 0.84 14.59
N ASP A 158 7.27 0.96 15.87
CA ASP A 158 8.62 1.29 16.32
C ASP A 158 9.61 0.17 15.87
N PRO A 159 10.61 0.48 15.02
CA PRO A 159 11.56 -0.52 14.53
C PRO A 159 12.35 -1.21 15.66
N GLU A 160 12.66 -0.50 16.76
CA GLU A 160 13.35 -1.11 17.90
C GLU A 160 12.44 -2.12 18.60
N ALA A 161 11.19 -1.74 18.85
CA ALA A 161 10.20 -2.64 19.42
C ALA A 161 9.89 -3.85 18.51
N LEU A 162 9.98 -3.68 17.19
CA LEU A 162 9.81 -4.76 16.22
C LEU A 162 10.93 -5.81 16.32
N ALA A 163 12.18 -5.38 16.49
CA ALA A 163 13.34 -6.26 16.60
C ALA A 163 13.22 -7.26 17.78
N ASP A 164 12.56 -6.86 18.86
CA ASP A 164 12.39 -7.68 20.06
C ASP A 164 11.24 -8.70 19.97
N LYS A 165 10.41 -8.66 18.92
CA LYS A 165 9.24 -9.54 18.79
C LYS A 165 9.60 -10.92 18.28
N GLN A 166 8.89 -11.93 18.78
CA GLN A 166 9.07 -13.34 18.43
C GLN A 166 7.71 -14.04 18.24
N PRO A 167 7.50 -14.83 17.16
CA PRO A 167 8.37 -14.97 15.99
C PRO A 167 8.52 -13.64 15.25
N PHE A 168 9.75 -13.28 14.88
CA PHE A 168 10.05 -11.99 14.27
C PHE A 168 9.29 -11.83 12.95
N ASP A 169 9.32 -12.83 12.08
CA ASP A 169 8.72 -12.73 10.75
C ASP A 169 7.20 -12.54 10.82
N ARG A 170 6.55 -13.15 11.81
CA ARG A 170 5.12 -12.96 12.07
C ARG A 170 4.82 -11.50 12.44
N ALA A 171 5.66 -10.91 13.29
CA ALA A 171 5.50 -9.53 13.71
C ALA A 171 5.78 -8.55 12.56
N PHE A 172 6.85 -8.79 11.79
CA PHE A 172 7.18 -8.00 10.61
C PHE A 172 6.03 -8.00 9.59
N ILE A 173 5.51 -9.18 9.23
CA ILE A 173 4.35 -9.28 8.33
C ILE A 173 3.12 -8.57 8.92
N GLY A 174 2.90 -8.72 10.23
CA GLY A 174 1.82 -8.06 10.96
C GLY A 174 1.87 -6.53 10.89
N ALA A 175 3.07 -5.95 10.89
CA ALA A 175 3.29 -4.51 10.79
C ALA A 175 3.34 -4.01 9.34
N MET A 176 4.00 -4.73 8.43
CA MET A 176 4.23 -4.27 7.06
C MET A 176 2.98 -4.33 6.18
N ILE A 177 2.10 -5.32 6.37
CA ILE A 177 0.83 -5.38 5.61
C ILE A 177 -0.05 -4.11 5.80
N PRO A 178 -0.40 -3.68 7.03
CA PRO A 178 -1.20 -2.47 7.20
C PRO A 178 -0.45 -1.21 6.75
N HIS A 179 0.87 -1.16 6.92
CA HIS A 179 1.70 -0.08 6.42
C HIS A 179 1.59 0.05 4.89
N HIS A 180 1.78 -1.04 4.15
CA HIS A 180 1.62 -1.04 2.69
C HIS A 180 0.22 -0.65 2.23
N ARG A 181 -0.82 -1.10 2.93
CA ARG A 181 -2.20 -0.70 2.62
C ARG A 181 -2.41 0.80 2.76
N SER A 182 -1.74 1.46 3.71
CA SER A 182 -1.82 2.92 3.88
C SER A 182 -1.18 3.65 2.69
N ALA A 183 0.01 3.20 2.25
CA ALA A 183 0.66 3.75 1.06
C ALA A 183 -0.17 3.54 -0.20
N ILE A 184 -0.75 2.35 -0.43
CA ILE A 184 -1.66 2.08 -1.55
C ILE A 184 -2.86 3.04 -1.54
N GLN A 185 -3.43 3.34 -0.37
CA GLN A 185 -4.56 4.28 -0.28
C GLN A 185 -4.14 5.70 -0.68
N MET A 186 -2.98 6.18 -0.23
CA MET A 186 -2.46 7.49 -0.64
C MET A 186 -2.14 7.54 -2.14
N ALA A 187 -1.52 6.48 -2.67
CA ALA A 187 -1.18 6.38 -4.09
C ALA A 187 -2.44 6.36 -4.98
N ASN A 188 -3.50 5.67 -4.57
CA ASN A 188 -4.77 5.69 -5.31
C ASN A 188 -5.41 7.09 -5.36
N VAL A 189 -5.31 7.88 -4.30
CA VAL A 189 -5.78 9.29 -4.33
C VAL A 189 -4.96 10.11 -5.31
N ALA A 190 -3.62 9.93 -5.33
CA ALA A 190 -2.76 10.62 -6.28
C ALA A 190 -3.05 10.22 -7.74
N LEU A 191 -3.32 8.94 -8.01
CA LEU A 191 -3.73 8.44 -9.33
C LEU A 191 -5.06 9.02 -9.82
N GLU A 192 -5.98 9.33 -8.91
CA GLU A 192 -7.29 9.89 -9.26
C GLU A 192 -7.23 11.42 -9.46
N GLU A 193 -6.35 12.11 -8.74
CA GLU A 193 -6.41 13.56 -8.56
C GLU A 193 -5.20 14.35 -9.10
N SER A 194 -4.05 13.71 -9.35
CA SER A 194 -2.85 14.40 -9.85
C SER A 194 -2.94 14.71 -11.34
N ASP A 195 -2.40 15.86 -11.74
CA ASP A 195 -2.17 16.23 -13.14
C ASP A 195 -0.68 16.10 -13.53
N ASP A 196 0.22 15.76 -12.60
CA ASP A 196 1.65 15.54 -12.90
C ASP A 196 1.86 14.08 -13.31
N PRO A 197 2.21 13.80 -14.59
CA PRO A 197 2.34 12.43 -15.08
C PRO A 197 3.44 11.63 -14.36
N ARG A 198 4.42 12.28 -13.73
CA ARG A 198 5.44 11.60 -12.93
C ARG A 198 4.88 11.10 -11.61
N ILE A 199 3.98 11.86 -11.00
CA ILE A 199 3.30 11.45 -9.77
C ILE A 199 2.30 10.33 -10.09
N GLU A 200 1.57 10.43 -11.19
CA GLU A 200 0.68 9.34 -11.64
C GLU A 200 1.47 8.04 -11.91
N GLU A 201 2.59 8.11 -12.64
CA GLU A 201 3.45 6.95 -12.94
C GLU A 201 3.97 6.30 -11.65
N LEU A 202 4.60 7.09 -10.79
CA LEU A 202 5.14 6.61 -9.51
C LEU A 202 4.06 6.02 -8.60
N ALA A 203 2.89 6.67 -8.51
CA ALA A 203 1.77 6.16 -7.71
C ALA A 203 1.26 4.81 -8.25
N GLY A 204 1.23 4.63 -9.57
CA GLY A 204 0.93 3.34 -10.20
C GLY A 204 1.93 2.25 -9.82
N GLU A 205 3.23 2.56 -9.90
CA GLU A 205 4.30 1.64 -9.53
C GLU A 205 4.21 1.21 -8.05
N ILE A 206 3.95 2.17 -7.15
CA ILE A 206 3.74 1.91 -5.71
C ILE A 206 2.57 0.95 -5.49
N VAL A 207 1.41 1.19 -6.14
CA VAL A 207 0.23 0.32 -5.99
C VAL A 207 0.57 -1.09 -6.45
N GLU A 208 1.13 -1.23 -7.64
CA GLU A 208 1.44 -2.54 -8.22
C GLU A 208 2.47 -3.32 -7.40
N ALA A 209 3.53 -2.66 -6.92
CA ALA A 209 4.55 -3.29 -6.10
C ALA A 209 3.99 -3.75 -4.76
N GLN A 210 3.34 -2.85 -4.03
CA GLN A 210 2.91 -3.14 -2.68
C GLN A 210 1.73 -4.13 -2.61
N GLU A 211 0.87 -4.20 -3.64
CA GLU A 211 -0.13 -5.26 -3.74
C GLU A 211 0.50 -6.66 -3.90
N ARG A 212 1.58 -6.77 -4.69
CA ARG A 212 2.33 -8.04 -4.85
C ARG A 212 2.98 -8.44 -3.54
N GLU A 213 3.62 -7.50 -2.85
CA GLU A 213 4.29 -7.74 -1.57
C GLU A 213 3.30 -8.13 -0.47
N ILE A 214 2.13 -7.47 -0.39
CA ILE A 214 1.04 -7.88 0.51
C ILE A 214 0.64 -9.33 0.23
N SER A 215 0.45 -9.70 -1.05
CA SER A 215 0.04 -11.05 -1.43
C SER A 215 1.09 -12.11 -1.05
N GLN A 216 2.37 -11.81 -1.22
CA GLN A 216 3.48 -12.65 -0.76
C GLN A 216 3.45 -12.83 0.76
N MET A 217 3.41 -11.72 1.51
CA MET A 217 3.39 -11.73 2.96
C MET A 217 2.17 -12.47 3.54
N GLN A 218 0.99 -12.33 2.93
CA GLN A 218 -0.20 -13.07 3.32
C GLN A 218 -0.02 -14.57 3.12
N THR A 219 0.50 -14.98 1.95
CA THR A 219 0.78 -16.38 1.63
C THR A 219 1.76 -16.98 2.62
N TRP A 220 2.85 -16.27 2.92
CA TRP A 220 3.84 -16.68 3.90
C TRP A 220 3.27 -16.80 5.30
N ARG A 221 2.48 -15.82 5.74
CA ARG A 221 1.84 -15.86 7.05
C ARG A 221 0.92 -17.08 7.21
N GLU A 222 0.13 -17.40 6.20
CA GLU A 222 -0.76 -18.57 6.22
C GLU A 222 0.03 -19.89 6.25
N ASN A 223 1.13 -19.97 5.49
CA ASN A 223 1.96 -21.17 5.42
C ASN A 223 2.78 -21.40 6.70
N TRP A 224 3.31 -20.34 7.30
CA TRP A 224 4.23 -20.44 8.44
C TRP A 224 3.50 -20.39 9.79
N TYR A 225 2.33 -19.73 9.87
CA TYR A 225 1.58 -19.51 11.11
C TYR A 225 0.09 -19.88 10.97
N PRO A 226 -0.24 -21.16 10.70
CA PRO A 226 -1.61 -21.59 10.37
C PRO A 226 -2.60 -21.57 11.55
N GLU A 227 -2.15 -21.46 12.81
CA GLU A 227 -3.02 -21.54 14.00
C GLU A 227 -3.31 -20.21 14.70
N GLY A 228 -3.05 -19.07 14.06
CA GLY A 228 -3.15 -17.77 14.72
C GLY A 228 -1.95 -17.57 15.62
#